data_AF-A0A7R7AG15-F1
#
_entry.id   AF-A0A7R7AG15-F1
#
_cell.length_a   1.000
_cell.length_b   1.000
_cell.length_c   1.000
_cell.angle_alpha   90.00
_cell.angle_beta   90.00
_cell.angle_gamma   90.00
#
_symmetry.space_group_name_H-M   'P 1'
#
loop_
_entity.id
_entity.type
_entity.pdbx_description
1 polymer ?
#
loop_
_entity_poly.entity_id
_entity_poly.type
_entity_poly.pdbx_seq_one_letter_code
_entity_poly.pdbx_strand_id
1 'polypeptide(L)'
;MITIMPETEDNVLAVKATEMLTSEDYEAVFIPQLKQMIAQFGKIRVLFYLDKNFTGWELGAAWDDAVFGLQHRHDFEKVAVVGDQQWVAWATKVGSYFMDGQGATYKLSEFQDAVDWIKQ
;
A
#
# COMPACT_ATOMS: atom_id res chain seq x y z
N MET A 1 13.28 0.36 -0.60
CA MET A 1 12.95 0.82 -1.97
C MET A 1 11.51 0.54 -2.34
N ILE A 2 10.79 1.54 -2.90
CA ILE A 2 9.46 1.40 -3.52
C ILE A 2 9.57 1.40 -5.05
N THR A 3 8.83 0.52 -5.71
CA THR A 3 8.70 0.50 -7.18
C THR A 3 7.24 0.34 -7.59
N ILE A 4 6.79 1.12 -8.57
CA ILE A 4 5.44 0.98 -9.13
C ILE A 4 5.39 -0.28 -10.01
N MET A 5 4.39 -1.10 -9.79
CA MET A 5 4.22 -2.37 -10.48
C MET A 5 3.29 -2.23 -11.71
N PRO A 6 3.43 -3.08 -12.73
CA PRO A 6 2.60 -3.04 -13.94
C PRO A 6 1.12 -3.30 -13.70
N GLU A 7 0.74 -3.86 -12.54
CA GLU A 7 -0.63 -4.05 -12.10
C GLU A 7 -1.31 -2.74 -11.68
N THR A 8 -0.58 -1.63 -11.67
CA THR A 8 -1.12 -0.27 -11.50
C THR A 8 -1.95 0.10 -12.72
N GLU A 9 -3.25 0.23 -12.52
CA GLU A 9 -4.23 0.45 -13.58
C GLU A 9 -5.47 1.14 -12.98
N ASP A 10 -6.06 2.09 -13.72
CA ASP A 10 -7.21 2.89 -13.27
C ASP A 10 -7.00 3.47 -11.87
N ASN A 11 -7.87 3.17 -10.91
CA ASN A 11 -7.76 3.63 -9.53
C ASN A 11 -6.96 2.68 -8.63
N VAL A 12 -6.31 1.65 -9.19
CA VAL A 12 -5.47 0.70 -8.45
C VAL A 12 -3.99 1.10 -8.55
N LEU A 13 -3.38 1.40 -7.41
CA LEU A 13 -1.94 1.65 -7.26
C LEU A 13 -1.26 0.38 -6.72
N ALA A 14 -0.48 -0.30 -7.56
CA ALA A 14 0.28 -1.47 -7.15
C ALA A 14 1.75 -1.09 -6.93
N VAL A 15 2.27 -1.35 -5.73
CA VAL A 15 3.64 -1.01 -5.34
C VAL A 15 4.36 -2.20 -4.76
N LYS A 16 5.61 -2.39 -5.20
CA LYS A 16 6.54 -3.35 -4.66
C LYS A 16 7.46 -2.67 -3.66
N ALA A 17 7.54 -3.21 -2.46
CA ALA A 17 8.50 -2.84 -1.43
C ALA A 17 9.58 -3.92 -1.32
N THR A 18 10.83 -3.50 -1.37
CA THR A 18 12.02 -4.37 -1.21
C THR A 18 12.98 -3.73 -0.21
N GLU A 19 13.67 -4.58 0.57
CA GLU A 19 14.61 -4.18 1.63
C GLU A 19 13.94 -3.31 2.70
N MET A 20 14.64 -2.29 3.18
CA MET A 20 14.09 -1.35 4.14
C MET A 20 13.42 -0.20 3.39
N LEU A 21 12.18 0.11 3.74
CA LEU A 21 11.48 1.31 3.27
C LEU A 21 11.89 2.51 4.11
N THR A 22 12.45 3.52 3.44
CA THR A 22 12.85 4.77 4.08
C THR A 22 11.77 5.84 3.89
N SER A 23 11.86 6.95 4.62
CA SER A 23 10.96 8.09 4.42
C SER A 23 11.08 8.68 3.01
N GLU A 24 12.29 8.65 2.45
CA GLU A 24 12.59 9.13 1.09
C GLU A 24 11.87 8.30 0.02
N ASP A 25 11.80 6.97 0.18
CA ASP A 25 11.04 6.11 -0.72
C ASP A 25 9.56 6.53 -0.80
N TYR A 26 8.98 6.89 0.36
CA TYR A 26 7.60 7.37 0.42
C TYR A 26 7.44 8.76 -0.23
N GLU A 27 8.29 9.72 0.13
CA GLU A 27 8.21 11.10 -0.36
C GLU A 27 8.49 11.22 -1.86
N ALA A 28 9.45 10.43 -2.37
CA ALA A 28 9.88 10.51 -3.75
C ALA A 28 8.99 9.71 -4.71
N VAL A 29 8.44 8.57 -4.27
CA VAL A 29 7.73 7.63 -5.15
C VAL A 29 6.27 7.48 -4.77
N PHE A 30 5.98 7.10 -3.53
CA PHE A 30 4.61 6.73 -3.15
C PHE A 30 3.66 7.94 -3.08
N ILE A 31 4.03 8.99 -2.33
CA ILE A 31 3.17 10.15 -2.07
C ILE A 31 2.80 10.90 -3.36
N PRO A 32 3.72 11.17 -4.30
CA PRO A 32 3.37 11.87 -5.54
C PRO A 32 2.37 11.07 -6.39
N GLN A 33 2.59 9.76 -6.52
CA GLN A 33 1.69 8.86 -7.27
C GLN A 33 0.31 8.77 -6.59
N LEU A 34 0.31 8.59 -5.27
CA LEU A 34 -0.90 8.58 -4.45
C LEU A 34 -1.75 9.84 -4.69
N LYS A 35 -1.14 11.03 -4.54
CA LYS A 35 -1.82 12.31 -4.75
C LYS A 35 -2.35 12.48 -6.17
N GLN A 36 -1.56 12.07 -7.17
CA GLN A 36 -1.98 12.14 -8.57
C GLN A 36 -3.22 11.28 -8.81
N MET A 37 -3.23 10.04 -8.32
CA MET A 37 -4.35 9.12 -8.50
C MET A 37 -5.59 9.55 -7.71
N ILE A 38 -5.43 10.04 -6.48
CA ILE A 38 -6.54 10.61 -5.69
C ILE A 38 -7.14 11.82 -6.41
N ALA A 39 -6.31 12.72 -6.96
CA ALA A 39 -6.81 13.87 -7.71
C ALA A 39 -7.57 13.46 -8.99
N GLN A 40 -7.17 12.35 -9.63
CA GLN A 40 -7.77 11.86 -10.86
C GLN A 40 -9.05 11.03 -10.63
N PHE A 41 -9.05 10.15 -9.65
CA PHE A 41 -10.11 9.15 -9.44
C PHE A 41 -10.94 9.38 -8.16
N GLY A 42 -10.51 10.30 -7.29
CA GLY A 42 -11.11 10.55 -5.99
C GLY A 42 -10.75 9.48 -4.99
N LYS A 43 -11.31 8.27 -5.15
CA LYS A 43 -10.98 7.11 -4.33
C LYS A 43 -10.08 6.13 -5.07
N ILE A 44 -9.08 5.64 -4.37
CA ILE A 44 -8.08 4.73 -4.91
C ILE A 44 -8.03 3.42 -4.12
N ARG A 45 -7.40 2.43 -4.73
CA ARG A 45 -7.16 1.11 -4.16
C ARG A 45 -5.66 0.86 -4.21
N VAL A 46 -5.09 0.28 -3.17
CA VAL A 46 -3.63 0.11 -3.08
C VAL A 46 -3.27 -1.34 -2.83
N LEU A 47 -2.35 -1.87 -3.63
CA LEU A 47 -1.76 -3.18 -3.44
C LEU A 47 -0.29 -3.01 -3.05
N PHE A 48 0.07 -3.47 -1.85
CA PHE A 48 1.44 -3.56 -1.38
C PHE A 48 1.97 -4.96 -1.59
N TYR A 49 2.94 -5.13 -2.48
CA TYR A 49 3.72 -6.35 -2.63
C TYR A 49 5.02 -6.22 -1.84
N LEU A 50 5.08 -6.89 -0.70
CA LEU A 50 6.26 -6.95 0.15
C LEU A 50 7.11 -8.14 -0.27
N ASP A 51 8.21 -7.86 -0.96
CA ASP A 51 9.16 -8.86 -1.45
C ASP A 51 9.73 -9.75 -0.33
N LYS A 52 10.28 -10.91 -0.69
CA LYS A 52 10.99 -11.80 0.25
C LYS A 52 12.18 -11.13 0.94
N ASN A 53 12.82 -10.15 0.31
CA ASN A 53 13.92 -9.39 0.89
C ASN A 53 13.44 -8.12 1.60
N PHE A 54 12.13 -7.90 1.73
CA PHE A 54 11.62 -6.78 2.51
C PHE A 54 11.95 -7.00 4.00
N THR A 55 12.65 -6.05 4.60
CA THR A 55 13.16 -6.12 5.98
C THR A 55 12.43 -5.19 6.93
N GLY A 56 11.60 -4.28 6.41
CA GLY A 56 10.72 -3.40 7.21
C GLY A 56 10.78 -1.95 6.78
N TRP A 57 10.26 -1.08 7.63
CA TRP A 57 10.19 0.37 7.42
C TRP A 57 10.96 1.07 8.52
N GLU A 58 11.74 2.07 8.13
CA GLU A 58 12.66 2.79 9.01
C GLU A 58 11.93 3.52 10.12
N LEU A 59 10.76 4.12 9.83
CA LEU A 59 9.90 4.76 10.81
C LEU A 59 8.46 4.70 10.32
N GLY A 60 7.59 3.95 11.01
CA GLY A 60 6.14 3.96 10.75
C GLY A 60 5.50 5.35 10.85
N ALA A 61 6.18 6.31 11.50
CA ALA A 61 5.79 7.71 11.55
C ALA A 61 5.76 8.38 10.17
N ALA A 62 6.65 8.01 9.24
CA ALA A 62 6.62 8.57 7.89
C ALA A 62 5.40 8.09 7.10
N TRP A 63 5.00 6.83 7.29
CA TRP A 63 3.73 6.31 6.78
C TRP A 63 2.55 7.01 7.44
N ASP A 64 2.57 7.12 8.76
CA ASP A 64 1.47 7.72 9.51
C ASP A 64 1.29 9.21 9.12
N ASP A 65 2.36 9.98 8.99
CA ASP A 65 2.32 11.37 8.55
C ASP A 65 1.94 11.51 7.06
N ALA A 66 2.40 10.60 6.19
CA ALA A 66 2.04 10.61 4.77
C ALA A 66 0.57 10.27 4.54
N VAL A 67 0.05 9.21 5.17
CA VAL A 67 -1.30 8.70 4.90
C VAL A 67 -2.34 9.37 5.80
N PHE A 68 -2.04 9.54 7.09
CA PHE A 68 -2.96 10.16 8.05
C PHE A 68 -2.76 11.67 8.16
N GLY A 69 -1.54 12.18 8.04
CA GLY A 69 -1.25 13.62 8.08
C GLY A 69 -1.78 14.39 6.86
N LEU A 70 -1.95 13.74 5.71
CA LEU A 70 -2.49 14.37 4.49
C LEU A 70 -4.03 14.34 4.35
N GLN A 71 -4.78 13.94 5.38
CA GLN A 71 -6.26 13.77 5.32
C GLN A 71 -6.75 12.71 4.31
N HIS A 72 -5.86 11.99 3.64
CA HIS A 72 -6.21 11.02 2.59
C HIS A 72 -6.78 9.70 3.10
N ARG A 73 -6.90 9.48 4.42
CA ARG A 73 -7.49 8.28 5.01
C ARG A 73 -8.86 7.88 4.42
N HIS A 74 -9.66 8.86 3.97
CA HIS A 74 -10.98 8.64 3.40
C HIS A 74 -10.97 8.38 1.88
N ASP A 75 -9.81 8.56 1.24
CA ASP A 75 -9.61 8.38 -0.20
C ASP A 75 -9.20 6.94 -0.55
N PHE A 76 -8.92 6.10 0.44
CA PHE A 76 -8.63 4.68 0.23
C PHE A 76 -9.93 3.86 0.29
N GLU A 77 -10.26 3.19 -0.82
CA GLU A 77 -11.41 2.28 -0.93
C GLU A 77 -11.04 0.85 -0.54
N LYS A 78 -9.88 0.37 -1.00
CA LYS A 78 -9.37 -0.99 -0.71
C LYS A 78 -7.86 -0.98 -0.54
N VAL A 79 -7.35 -1.82 0.36
CA VAL A 79 -5.93 -2.06 0.54
C VAL A 79 -5.66 -3.56 0.61
N ALA A 80 -4.81 -4.05 -0.29
CA ALA A 80 -4.30 -5.42 -0.27
C ALA A 80 -2.82 -5.40 0.13
N VAL A 81 -2.42 -6.27 1.05
CA VAL A 81 -1.01 -6.47 1.41
C VAL A 81 -0.62 -7.91 1.11
N VAL A 82 0.36 -8.09 0.24
CA VAL A 82 0.91 -9.39 -0.17
C VAL A 82 2.30 -9.51 0.45
N GLY A 83 2.52 -10.49 1.31
CA GLY A 83 3.80 -10.64 2.01
C GLY A 83 3.93 -11.94 2.78
N ASP A 84 4.98 -12.04 3.60
CA ASP A 84 5.14 -13.16 4.55
C ASP A 84 4.38 -12.93 5.88
N GLN A 85 4.44 -13.90 6.80
CA GLN A 85 3.73 -13.84 8.08
C GLN A 85 4.18 -12.68 9.00
N GLN A 86 5.37 -12.12 8.82
CA GLN A 86 5.90 -11.07 9.70
C GLN A 86 5.16 -9.73 9.49
N TRP A 87 4.58 -9.53 8.30
CA TRP A 87 3.88 -8.30 7.93
C TRP A 87 2.37 -8.34 8.21
N VAL A 88 1.82 -9.49 8.59
CA VAL A 88 0.38 -9.65 8.89
C VAL A 88 -0.07 -8.73 10.03
N ALA A 89 0.77 -8.56 11.06
CA ALA A 89 0.47 -7.66 12.18
C ALA A 89 0.43 -6.19 11.75
N TRP A 90 1.32 -5.78 10.85
CA TRP A 90 1.30 -4.43 10.28
C TRP A 90 0.10 -4.24 9.37
N ALA A 91 -0.19 -5.19 8.48
CA ALA A 91 -1.33 -5.10 7.59
C ALA A 91 -2.67 -5.07 8.34
N THR A 92 -2.77 -5.79 9.46
CA THR A 92 -3.92 -5.71 10.37
C THR A 92 -4.04 -4.32 11.03
N LYS A 93 -2.91 -3.71 11.43
CA LYS A 93 -2.86 -2.37 12.01
C LYS A 93 -3.22 -1.30 10.97
N VAL A 94 -2.68 -1.39 9.76
CA VAL A 94 -3.01 -0.57 8.60
C VAL A 94 -4.50 -0.68 8.28
N GLY A 95 -5.01 -1.90 8.14
CA GLY A 95 -6.43 -2.18 7.89
C GLY A 95 -7.36 -1.63 8.97
N SER A 96 -6.97 -1.63 10.26
CA SER A 96 -7.81 -1.09 11.34
C SER A 96 -7.91 0.43 11.34
N TYR A 97 -6.98 1.15 10.68
CA TYR A 97 -7.05 2.59 10.51
C TYR A 97 -7.85 3.03 9.27
N PHE A 98 -8.04 2.15 8.28
CA PHE A 98 -8.92 2.39 7.13
C PHE A 98 -10.38 2.10 7.51
N MET A 99 -10.96 2.91 8.39
CA MET A 99 -12.31 2.70 8.94
C MET A 99 -13.46 2.69 7.89
N ASP A 100 -13.25 3.27 6.71
CA ASP A 100 -14.24 3.32 5.61
C ASP A 100 -13.91 2.40 4.42
N GLY A 101 -12.77 1.68 4.47
CA GLY A 101 -12.24 0.88 3.35
C GLY A 101 -12.13 -0.61 3.69
N GLN A 102 -11.85 -1.45 2.68
CA GLN A 102 -11.62 -2.89 2.89
C GLN A 102 -10.11 -3.19 2.94
N GLY A 103 -9.67 -3.93 3.94
CA GLY A 103 -8.29 -4.42 4.05
C GLY A 103 -8.22 -5.94 3.88
N ALA A 104 -7.28 -6.43 3.07
CA ALA A 104 -7.03 -7.86 2.91
C ALA A 104 -5.53 -8.16 2.90
N THR A 105 -5.16 -9.36 3.37
CA THR A 105 -3.78 -9.83 3.42
C THR A 105 -3.64 -11.15 2.69
N TYR A 106 -2.57 -11.30 1.92
CA TYR A 106 -2.28 -12.47 1.11
C TYR A 106 -0.83 -12.90 1.30
N LYS A 107 -0.57 -14.20 1.15
CA LYS A 107 0.81 -14.70 1.05
C LYS A 107 1.41 -14.32 -0.30
N LEU A 108 2.73 -14.32 -0.38
CA LEU A 108 3.45 -14.18 -1.65
C LEU A 108 2.98 -15.16 -2.75
N SER A 109 2.56 -16.37 -2.38
CA SER A 109 2.03 -17.38 -3.32
C SER A 109 0.61 -17.06 -3.82
N GLU A 110 -0.10 -16.16 -3.14
CA GLU A 110 -1.49 -15.76 -3.40
C GLU A 110 -1.52 -14.37 -4.06
N PHE A 111 -0.42 -13.94 -4.69
CA PHE A 111 -0.31 -12.62 -5.32
C PHE A 111 -1.41 -12.37 -6.36
N GLN A 112 -1.72 -13.38 -7.19
CA GLN A 112 -2.77 -13.24 -8.19
C GLN A 112 -4.15 -13.03 -7.56
N ASP A 113 -4.45 -13.75 -6.47
CA ASP A 113 -5.70 -13.59 -5.74
C ASP A 113 -5.85 -12.17 -5.17
N ALA A 114 -4.73 -11.57 -4.73
CA ALA A 114 -4.71 -10.18 -4.27
C ALA A 114 -4.97 -9.18 -5.40
N VAL A 115 -4.39 -9.40 -6.58
CA VAL A 115 -4.61 -8.58 -7.78
C VAL A 115 -6.06 -8.67 -8.24
N ASP A 116 -6.63 -9.87 -8.25
CA ASP A 116 -8.01 -10.07 -8.66
C ASP A 116 -8.98 -9.45 -7.65
N TRP A 117 -8.68 -9.52 -6.35
CA TRP A 117 -9.53 -8.93 -5.31
C TRP A 117 -9.49 -7.39 -5.29
N ILE A 118 -8.31 -6.79 -5.51
CA ILE A 118 -8.17 -5.33 -5.51
C ILE A 118 -8.88 -4.69 -6.71
N LYS A 119 -9.01 -5.42 -7.82
CA LYS A 119 -9.68 -4.96 -9.05
C LYS A 119 -11.21 -5.11 -9.03
N GLN A 120 -11.77 -5.94 -8.15
CA GLN A 120 -13.23 -6.09 -7.95
C GLN A 120 -13.85 -4.83 -7.34
#